data_AF-A0A094K0H9-F1
#
_entry.id   AF-A0A094K0H9-F1
#
_cell.length_a   1.000
_cell.length_b   1.000
_cell.length_c   1.000
_cell.angle_alpha   90.00
_cell.angle_beta   90.00
_cell.angle_gamma   90.00
#
_symmetry.space_group_name_H-M   'P 1'
#
loop_
_entity.id
_entity.type
_entity.pdbx_description
1 polymer ?
#
loop_
_entity_poly.entity_id
_entity_poly.type
_entity_poly.pdbx_seq_one_letter_code
_entity_poly.pdbx_strand_id
1 'polypeptide(L)'
;GDGCGHTLLTPHSGTLSSKNYPGTYPHTACRWRLHAPPGTSLLLTFGDLDLEPSERCTRSSLLLLLADPQAGTAYGKDKGVLGKTEAA
;
A
#
# COMPACT_ATOMS: atom_id res chain seq x y z
N GLY A 1 5.12 6.11 -16.26
CA GLY A 1 4.85 4.73 -15.86
C GLY A 1 5.91 4.36 -14.86
N ASP A 2 5.58 4.39 -13.58
CA ASP A 2 6.56 4.72 -12.53
C ASP A 2 7.27 3.47 -11.97
N GLY A 3 7.28 2.38 -12.74
CA GLY A 3 7.93 1.12 -12.36
C GLY A 3 7.14 0.24 -11.38
N CYS A 4 6.05 0.74 -10.81
CA CYS A 4 5.35 0.11 -9.68
C CYS A 4 4.07 -0.65 -9.99
N GLY A 5 3.73 -0.81 -11.28
CA GLY A 5 2.52 -1.50 -11.71
C GLY A 5 1.44 -0.52 -12.18
N HIS A 6 0.20 -1.01 -12.26
CA HIS A 6 -0.91 -0.21 -12.74
C HIS A 6 -1.44 0.69 -11.63
N THR A 7 -1.45 1.99 -11.91
CA THR A 7 -1.90 3.05 -11.00
C THR A 7 -2.92 3.88 -11.75
N LEU A 8 -4.17 3.86 -11.28
CA LEU A 8 -5.26 4.67 -11.80
C LEU A 8 -5.80 5.54 -10.66
N LEU A 9 -5.47 6.82 -10.69
CA LEU A 9 -5.89 7.77 -9.67
C LEU A 9 -6.83 8.82 -10.28
N THR A 10 -7.93 9.09 -9.57
CA THR A 10 -8.85 10.20 -9.83
C THR A 10 -8.84 11.13 -8.62
N PRO A 11 -9.46 12.33 -8.70
CA PRO A 11 -9.46 13.27 -7.58
C PRO A 11 -10.07 12.74 -6.27
N HIS A 12 -10.93 11.71 -6.33
CA HIS A 12 -11.68 11.21 -5.17
C HIS A 12 -11.50 9.70 -4.91
N SER A 13 -10.91 8.96 -5.84
CA SER A 13 -10.78 7.50 -5.75
C SER A 13 -9.70 6.97 -6.68
N GLY A 14 -9.32 5.71 -6.54
CA GLY A 14 -8.40 5.09 -7.48
C GLY A 14 -8.06 3.65 -7.12
N THR A 15 -7.24 3.04 -7.95
CA THR A 15 -6.77 1.68 -7.78
C THR A 15 -5.26 1.62 -8.00
N LEU A 16 -4.59 0.91 -7.11
CA LEU A 16 -3.17 0.62 -7.16
C LEU A 16 -3.02 -0.90 -7.24
N SER A 17 -2.06 -1.35 -8.04
CA SER A 17 -1.74 -2.77 -8.16
C SER A 17 -0.24 -2.95 -8.34
N SER A 18 0.27 -4.09 -7.87
CA SER A 18 1.65 -4.48 -8.11
C SER A 18 1.92 -4.64 -9.61
N LYS A 19 3.19 -4.50 -9.99
CA LYS A 19 3.60 -4.79 -11.36
C LYS A 19 3.32 -6.27 -11.64
N ASN A 20 2.73 -6.54 -12.81
CA ASN A 20 2.30 -7.85 -13.29
C ASN A 20 1.03 -8.44 -12.68
N TYR A 21 0.35 -7.78 -11.73
CA TYR A 21 -0.92 -8.28 -11.17
C TYR A 21 -1.90 -8.69 -12.29
N PRO A 22 -2.53 -9.89 -12.23
CA PRO A 22 -2.56 -10.84 -11.09
C PRO A 22 -1.40 -11.86 -11.03
N GLY A 23 -0.39 -11.72 -11.89
CA GLY A 23 0.84 -12.51 -11.83
C GLY A 23 1.81 -12.07 -10.73
N THR A 24 2.94 -12.77 -10.64
CA THR A 24 3.95 -12.53 -9.59
C THR A 24 4.55 -11.13 -9.67
N TYR A 25 4.55 -10.44 -8.54
CA TYR A 25 5.17 -9.13 -8.41
C TYR A 25 6.70 -9.23 -8.42
N PRO A 26 7.42 -8.30 -9.06
CA PRO A 26 8.88 -8.28 -9.03
C PRO A 26 9.40 -7.74 -7.70
N HIS A 27 10.64 -8.08 -7.34
CA HIS A 27 11.34 -7.45 -6.22
C HIS A 27 11.65 -5.99 -6.56
N THR A 28 10.73 -5.08 -6.21
CA THR A 28 10.84 -3.65 -6.51
C THR A 28 10.33 -2.83 -5.33
N ALA A 29 11.06 -1.78 -4.96
CA ALA A 29 10.62 -0.85 -3.92
C ALA A 29 9.69 0.20 -4.54
N CYS A 30 8.45 0.26 -4.04
CA CYS A 30 7.42 1.13 -4.57
C CYS A 30 6.86 2.07 -3.51
N ARG A 31 6.60 3.31 -3.92
CA ARG A 31 6.04 4.34 -3.06
C ARG A 31 4.98 5.12 -3.80
N TRP A 32 3.79 5.16 -3.20
CA TRP A 32 2.70 6.01 -3.64
C TRP A 32 2.48 7.12 -2.62
N ARG A 33 2.18 8.32 -3.09
CA ARG A 33 1.76 9.44 -2.24
C ARG A 33 0.32 9.78 -2.60
N LEU A 34 -0.59 9.50 -1.68
CA LEU A 34 -2.02 9.77 -1.83
C LEU A 34 -2.38 11.02 -1.03
N HIS A 35 -3.29 11.83 -1.57
CA HIS A 35 -3.75 13.06 -0.95
C HIS A 35 -5.28 13.03 -0.82
N ALA A 36 -5.77 13.21 0.41
CA ALA A 36 -7.17 13.45 0.67
C ALA A 36 -7.46 14.96 0.54
N PRO A 37 -8.56 15.37 -0.10
CA PRO A 37 -9.06 16.74 0.00
C PRO A 37 -9.30 17.16 1.47
N PRO A 38 -9.20 18.45 1.82
CA PRO A 38 -9.51 18.94 3.16
C PRO A 38 -10.92 18.52 3.61
N GLY A 39 -11.05 18.11 4.88
CA GLY A 39 -12.32 17.64 5.43
C GLY A 39 -12.75 16.23 5.01
N THR A 40 -11.90 15.50 4.28
CA THR A 40 -12.15 14.11 3.87
C THR A 40 -11.09 13.16 4.44
N SER A 41 -11.33 11.85 4.34
CA SER A 41 -10.40 10.81 4.77
C SER A 41 -10.13 9.83 3.62
N LEU A 42 -8.92 9.29 3.56
CA LEU A 42 -8.61 8.20 2.65
C LEU A 42 -9.08 6.87 3.25
N LEU A 43 -9.92 6.16 2.53
CA LEU A 43 -10.24 4.77 2.81
C LEU A 43 -9.41 3.88 1.89
N LEU A 44 -8.53 3.06 2.47
CA LEU A 44 -7.73 2.08 1.75
C LEU A 44 -8.36 0.70 1.93
N THR A 45 -8.61 0.00 0.83
CA THR A 45 -9.14 -1.37 0.83
C THR A 45 -8.22 -2.26 0.01
N PHE A 46 -7.86 -3.42 0.57
CA PHE A 46 -7.07 -4.43 -0.13
C PHE A 46 -8.03 -5.44 -0.75
N GLY A 47 -8.10 -5.46 -2.08
CA GLY A 47 -8.88 -6.46 -2.82
C GLY A 47 -8.17 -7.80 -2.94
N ASP A 48 -6.84 -7.75 -3.12
CA ASP A 48 -5.96 -8.91 -3.13
C ASP A 48 -4.59 -8.47 -2.56
N LEU A 49 -4.05 -9.26 -1.63
CA LEU A 49 -2.79 -9.00 -0.97
C LEU A 49 -2.09 -10.33 -0.69
N ASP A 50 -1.11 -10.64 -1.53
CA ASP A 50 -0.21 -11.78 -1.35
C ASP A 50 1.22 -11.27 -1.23
N LEU A 51 1.81 -11.45 -0.05
CA LEU A 51 3.19 -11.04 0.27
C LEU A 51 3.99 -12.25 0.74
N GLU A 52 5.23 -12.33 0.28
CA GLU A 52 6.13 -13.42 0.63
C GLU A 52 6.42 -13.48 2.15
N PRO A 53 6.08 -14.59 2.82
CA PRO A 53 6.27 -14.72 4.26
C PRO A 53 7.76 -14.79 4.61
N SER A 54 8.17 -14.05 5.62
CA SER A 54 9.55 -14.05 6.10
C SER A 54 9.66 -13.53 7.52
N GLU A 55 10.66 -14.02 8.25
CA GLU A 55 11.01 -13.46 9.55
C GLU A 55 11.27 -11.96 9.41
N ARG A 56 10.59 -11.16 10.25
CA ARG A 56 10.70 -9.70 10.29
C ARG A 56 10.43 -9.01 8.94
N CYS A 57 9.64 -9.61 8.05
CA CYS A 57 9.26 -9.07 6.74
C CYS A 57 10.48 -8.71 5.85
N THR A 58 11.52 -9.52 5.90
CA THR A 58 12.78 -9.27 5.17
C THR A 58 12.68 -9.50 3.67
N ARG A 59 11.72 -10.30 3.19
CA ARG A 59 11.54 -10.58 1.75
C ARG A 59 10.59 -9.61 1.07
N SER A 60 9.46 -9.32 1.72
CA SER A 60 8.40 -8.44 1.19
C SER A 60 7.76 -7.68 2.34
N SER A 61 7.38 -6.42 2.09
CA SER A 61 6.69 -5.59 3.08
C SER A 61 5.82 -4.54 2.40
N LEU A 62 4.71 -4.20 3.06
CA LEU A 62 3.86 -3.07 2.72
C LEU A 62 3.81 -2.15 3.95
N LEU A 63 4.07 -0.86 3.75
CA LEU A 63 4.08 0.12 4.83
C LEU A 63 3.16 1.29 4.50
N LEU A 64 2.20 1.55 5.38
CA LEU A 64 1.33 2.71 5.34
C LEU A 64 1.89 3.80 6.24
N LEU A 65 2.25 4.94 5.65
CA LEU A 65 2.74 6.11 6.37
C LEU A 65 1.68 7.21 6.28
N LEU A 66 1.01 7.49 7.39
CA LEU A 66 0.09 8.61 7.48
C LEU A 66 0.91 9.87 7.79
N ALA A 67 0.95 10.82 6.87
CA ALA A 67 1.60 12.10 7.10
C ALA A 67 0.53 13.17 7.18
N ASP A 68 0.44 13.86 8.32
CA ASP A 68 -0.32 15.10 8.43
C ASP A 68 0.62 16.26 8.05
N PRO A 69 0.40 16.95 6.91
CA PRO A 69 1.22 18.09 6.50
C PRO A 69 1.19 19.26 7.50
N GLN A 70 0.14 19.37 8.33
CA GLN A 70 -0.07 20.44 9.29
C GLN A 70 0.46 20.09 10.68
N ALA A 71 0.48 18.80 11.07
CA ALA A 71 1.00 18.36 12.37
C ALA A 71 2.50 18.01 12.39
N GLY A 72 3.21 18.10 11.24
CA GLY A 72 4.65 17.83 11.16
C GLY A 72 5.07 16.41 11.57
N THR A 73 4.10 15.51 11.75
CA THR A 73 4.31 14.19 12.36
C THR A 73 3.83 13.11 11.40
N ALA A 74 4.75 12.23 10.99
CA ALA A 74 4.39 11.00 10.29
C ALA A 74 3.90 9.98 11.33
N TYR A 75 2.61 9.71 11.35
CA TYR A 75 2.03 8.58 12.07
C TYR A 75 2.34 7.31 11.28
N GLY A 76 3.48 6.68 11.59
CA GLY A 76 3.74 5.29 11.21
C GLY A 76 2.87 4.40 12.09
N LYS A 77 1.66 4.07 11.62
CA LYS A 77 0.81 3.06 12.24
C LYS A 77 0.78 1.85 11.31
N ASP A 78 1.04 0.71 11.94
CA ASP A 78 1.06 -0.65 11.41
C ASP A 78 2.36 -1.11 10.76
N LYS A 79 3.27 -1.56 11.64
CA LYS A 79 4.10 -2.76 11.38
C LYS A 79 3.18 -3.99 11.44
N GLY A 80 2.23 -4.10 10.51
CA GLY A 80 1.31 -5.22 10.45
C GLY A 80 1.99 -6.42 9.80
N VAL A 81 2.25 -7.47 10.58
CA VAL A 81 2.35 -8.83 10.03
C VAL A 81 0.91 -9.28 9.84
N LEU A 82 0.31 -9.01 8.68
CA LEU A 82 -0.90 -9.72 8.28
C LEU A 82 -0.44 -11.04 7.65
N GLY A 83 -0.09 -11.99 8.52
CA GLY A 83 -0.01 -13.39 8.13
C GLY A 83 -1.41 -13.83 7.68
N LYS A 84 -1.45 -14.54 6.55
CA LYS A 84 -2.61 -15.16 5.90
C LYS A 84 -3.90 -15.13 6.72
N THR A 85 -4.90 -14.39 6.24
CA THR A 85 -6.27 -14.85 6.44
C THR A 85 -6.51 -15.91 5.37
N GLU A 86 -6.22 -17.18 5.70
CA GLU A 86 -6.87 -18.27 4.99
C GLU A 86 -8.36 -18.15 5.33
N ALA A 87 -9.16 -17.71 4.36
CA ALA A 87 -10.57 -18.00 4.38
C ALA A 87 -10.70 -19.52 4.27
N ALA A 88 -11.02 -20.17 5.39
CA ALA A 88 -11.59 -21.51 5.38
C ALA A 88 -13.03 -21.45 4.86
#